data_AF-A0A382V1S3-F1
#
_entry.id   AF-A0A382V1S3-F1
#
_cell.length_a   1.000
_cell.length_b   1.000
_cell.length_c   1.000
_cell.angle_alpha   90.00
_cell.angle_beta   90.00
_cell.angle_gamma   90.00
#
_symmetry.space_group_name_H-M   'P 1'
#
loop_
_entity.id
_entity.type
_entity.pdbx_description
1 polymer ?
#
loop_
_entity_poly.entity_id
_entity_poly.type
_entity_poly.pdbx_seq_one_letter_code
_entity_poly.pdbx_strand_id
1 'polypeptide(L)' 'VANMPGAVARTSTFALTNATFPYALELARKGFNHAFQENPALAKGLNVFNGHITHPAVANALDMEYVSLNKILN' A
#
# COMPACT_ATOMS: atom_id res chain seq x y z
N VAL A 1 2.77 -5.08 23.46
CA VAL A 1 2.67 -3.69 22.90
C VAL A 1 2.51 -3.82 21.38
N ALA A 2 1.67 -3.03 20.71
CA ALA A 2 1.41 -3.23 19.27
C ALA A 2 2.64 -3.00 18.36
N ASN A 3 3.56 -2.13 18.77
CA ASN A 3 4.80 -1.83 18.05
C ASN A 3 6.04 -2.43 18.76
N MET A 4 6.07 -3.75 18.95
CA MET A 4 7.24 -4.44 19.54
C MET A 4 8.55 -4.22 18.75
N PRO A 5 8.55 -4.18 17.39
CA PRO A 5 9.77 -3.89 16.62
C PRO A 5 10.39 -2.54 16.97
N GLY A 6 9.60 -1.57 17.45
CA GLY A 6 10.10 -0.26 17.88
C GLY A 6 11.15 -0.33 19.01
N ALA A 7 11.17 -1.38 19.82
CA ALA A 7 12.18 -1.59 20.85
C ALA A 7 13.58 -1.89 20.27
N VAL A 8 13.65 -2.34 19.02
CA VAL A 8 14.88 -2.70 18.31
C VAL A 8 15.01 -1.92 16.99
N ALA A 9 14.79 -0.61 17.07
CA ALA A 9 14.65 0.30 15.92
C ALA A 9 15.72 0.13 14.84
N ARG A 10 17.00 -0.03 15.20
CA ARG A 10 18.09 -0.24 14.23
C ARG A 10 17.84 -1.49 13.39
N THR A 11 17.57 -2.62 14.03
CA THR A 11 17.33 -3.91 13.37
C THR A 11 16.04 -3.89 12.57
N SER A 12 14.95 -3.38 13.15
CA SER A 12 13.65 -3.32 12.48
C SER A 12 13.65 -2.40 11.26
N THR A 13 14.38 -1.28 11.30
CA THR A 13 14.53 -0.38 10.16
C THR A 13 15.19 -1.10 9.00
N PHE A 14 16.34 -1.75 9.22
CA PHE A 14 17.00 -2.51 8.14
C PHE A 14 16.09 -3.61 7.58
N ALA A 15 15.37 -4.33 8.45
CA ALA A 15 14.43 -5.36 8.00
C ALA A 15 13.30 -4.80 7.13
N LEU A 16 12.66 -3.71 7.59
CA LEU A 16 11.54 -3.09 6.87
C LEU A 16 12.00 -2.44 5.56
N THR A 17 13.10 -1.69 5.57
CA THR A 17 13.58 -1.01 4.36
C THR A 17 14.08 -1.99 3.33
N ASN A 18 14.77 -3.07 3.70
CA ASN A 18 15.17 -4.10 2.75
C ASN A 18 13.98 -4.73 2.02
N ALA A 19 12.83 -4.88 2.70
CA ALA A 19 11.61 -5.39 2.08
C ALA A 19 10.85 -4.34 1.26
N THR A 20 10.82 -3.08 1.69
CA THR A 20 9.98 -2.03 1.08
C THR A 20 10.70 -1.20 0.02
N PHE A 21 12.02 -1.13 0.04
CA PHE A 21 12.82 -0.29 -0.86
C PHE A 21 12.60 -0.59 -2.35
N PRO A 22 12.47 -1.86 -2.80
CA PRO A 22 12.17 -2.14 -4.21
C PRO A 22 10.85 -1.51 -4.68
N TYR A 23 9.80 -1.56 -3.85
CA TYR A 23 8.50 -0.96 -4.15
C TYR A 23 8.55 0.58 -4.16
N ALA A 24 9.29 1.17 -3.22
CA ALA A 24 9.49 2.61 -3.17
C ALA A 24 10.19 3.12 -4.44
N LEU A 25 11.22 2.40 -4.90
CA LEU A 25 11.94 2.74 -6.12
C LEU A 25 11.08 2.58 -7.38
N GLU A 26 10.23 1.56 -7.43
CA GLU A 26 9.29 1.36 -8.53
C GLU A 26 8.28 2.50 -8.62
N LEU A 27 7.66 2.88 -7.50
CA LEU A 27 6.75 4.03 -7.44
C LEU A 27 7.45 5.33 -7.86
N ALA A 28 8.66 5.57 -7.38
CA ALA A 28 9.42 6.78 -7.70
C ALA A 28 9.80 6.87 -9.20
N ARG A 29 10.08 5.74 -9.85
CA ARG A 29 10.49 5.70 -11.26
C ARG A 29 9.32 5.75 -12.23
N LYS A 30 8.22 5.05 -11.92
CA LYS A 30 7.12 4.82 -12.87
C LYS A 30 5.88 5.66 -12.57
N GLY A 31 5.77 6.22 -11.37
CA GLY A 31 4.52 6.77 -10.85
C GLY A 31 3.53 5.65 -10.51
N PHE A 32 2.44 6.01 -9.82
CA PHE A 32 1.50 5.04 -9.27
C PHE A 32 0.71 4.28 -10.35
N ASN A 33 0.29 4.95 -11.43
CA ASN A 33 -0.51 4.34 -12.50
C ASN A 33 0.21 3.14 -13.14
N HIS A 34 1.41 3.35 -13.66
CA HIS A 34 2.20 2.28 -14.27
C HIS A 34 2.67 1.25 -13.25
N ALA A 35 3.09 1.68 -12.05
CA ALA A 35 3.53 0.77 -11.00
C ALA A 35 2.43 -0.21 -10.57
N PHE A 36 1.18 0.24 -10.45
CA PHE A 36 0.06 -0.64 -10.08
C PHE A 36 -0.36 -1.59 -11.20
N GLN A 37 -0.25 -1.17 -12.46
CA GLN A 37 -0.53 -2.05 -13.60
C GLN A 37 0.51 -3.17 -13.73
N GLU A 38 1.79 -2.86 -13.50
CA GLU A 38 2.90 -3.79 -13.67
C GLU A 38 3.18 -4.65 -12.43
N ASN A 39 2.83 -4.17 -11.23
CA ASN A 39 3.07 -4.88 -9.97
C ASN A 39 1.76 -5.10 -9.19
N PRO A 40 1.09 -6.26 -9.40
CA PRO A 40 -0.16 -6.58 -8.71
C PRO A 40 -0.02 -6.67 -7.19
N ALA A 41 1.17 -7.00 -6.66
CA ALA A 41 1.40 -7.05 -5.22
C ALA A 41 1.36 -5.63 -4.63
N LEU A 42 1.96 -4.66 -5.32
CA LEU A 42 1.92 -3.25 -4.95
C LEU A 42 0.49 -2.69 -5.05
N ALA A 43 -0.23 -3.00 -6.13
CA ALA A 43 -1.61 -2.56 -6.34
C ALA A 43 -2.56 -3.04 -5.22
N LYS A 44 -2.39 -4.28 -4.74
CA LYS A 44 -3.16 -4.83 -3.61
C LYS A 44 -2.92 -4.08 -2.29
N GLY A 45 -1.82 -3.36 -2.16
CA GLY A 45 -1.51 -2.57 -0.97
C GLY A 45 -2.26 -1.23 -0.90
N LEU A 46 -2.93 -0.81 -1.97
CA LEU A 46 -3.65 0.46 -2.01
C LEU A 46 -4.97 0.36 -1.21
N ASN A 47 -5.15 1.26 -0.26
CA ASN A 47 -6.33 1.29 0.62
C ASN A 47 -7.29 2.43 0.31
N VAL A 48 -6.76 3.59 -0.07
CA VAL A 48 -7.54 4.80 -0.35
C VAL A 48 -6.94 5.49 -1.57
N PHE A 49 -7.81 5.98 -2.47
CA PHE A 49 -7.39 6.80 -3.59
C PHE A 49 -8.50 7.78 -3.98
N ASN A 50 -8.12 9.04 -4.19
CA ASN A 50 -9.03 10.13 -4.57
C ASN A 50 -10.33 10.22 -3.73
N GLY A 51 -10.21 10.05 -2.41
CA GLY A 51 -11.35 10.11 -1.48
C GLY A 51 -12.18 8.82 -1.34
N HIS A 52 -11.86 7.77 -2.09
CA HIS A 52 -12.57 6.48 -2.03
C HIS A 52 -11.73 5.39 -1.35
N ILE A 53 -12.40 4.48 -0.64
CA ILE A 53 -11.76 3.28 -0.10
C ILE A 53 -11.68 2.21 -1.21
N THR A 54 -10.46 1.77 -1.50
CA THR A 54 -10.13 0.81 -2.57
C THR A 54 -9.73 -0.56 -2.06
N HIS A 55 -9.72 -0.77 -0.74
CA HIS A 55 -9.51 -2.08 -0.13
C HIS A 55 -10.82 -2.58 0.52
N PRO A 56 -11.38 -3.74 0.09
CA PRO A 56 -12.66 -4.23 0.58
C PRO A 56 -12.68 -4.51 2.09
N ALA A 57 -11.58 -4.99 2.67
CA ALA A 57 -11.51 -5.27 4.10
C ALA A 57 -11.62 -4.00 4.96
N VAL A 58 -11.04 -2.89 4.51
CA VAL A 58 -11.12 -1.60 5.21
C VAL A 58 -12.52 -1.01 5.09
N ALA A 59 -13.13 -1.07 3.89
CA ALA A 59 -14.50 -0.61 3.68
C ALA A 59 -15.48 -1.34 4.59
N ASN A 60 -15.37 -2.68 4.67
CA ASN A 60 -16.20 -3.50 5.55
C ASN A 60 -15.95 -3.20 7.04
N ALA A 61 -14.69 -3.00 7.44
CA ALA A 61 -14.34 -2.74 8.84
C ALA A 61 -14.84 -1.38 9.35
N LEU A 62 -15.03 -0.41 8.45
CA LEU A 62 -15.47 0.96 8.77
C LEU A 62 -16.92 1.26 8.38
N ASP A 63 -17.64 0.28 7.81
CA ASP A 63 -19.00 0.44 7.27
C ASP A 63 -19.11 1.59 6.24
N MET A 64 -18.18 1.58 5.28
CA MET A 64 -18.04 2.61 4.24
C MET A 64 -18.11 2.00 2.83
N GLU A 65 -18.39 2.82 1.83
CA GLU A 65 -18.47 2.37 0.44
C GLU A 65 -17.10 1.89 -0.09
N TYR A 66 -17.10 0.69 -0.67
CA TYR A 66 -15.97 0.16 -1.42
C TYR A 66 -16.05 0.55 -2.90
N VAL A 67 -14.96 1.09 -3.45
CA VAL A 67 -14.83 1.39 -4.89
C VAL A 67 -13.63 0.63 -5.45
N SER A 68 -13.85 -0.17 -6.50
CA SER A 68 -12.78 -0.96 -7.10
C SER A 68 -11.72 -0.08 -7.78
N LEU A 69 -10.45 -0.47 -7.68
CA LEU A 69 -9.33 0.30 -8.25
C LEU A 69 -9.48 0.53 -9.76
N ASN A 70 -9.92 -0.50 -10.49
CA ASN A 70 -10.16 -0.41 -11.92
C ASN A 70 -11.22 0.65 -12.27
N LYS A 71 -12.21 0.90 -11.40
CA LYS A 71 -13.23 1.93 -11.64
C LYS A 71 -12.68 3.34 -11.47
N ILE A 72 -11.61 3.53 -10.69
CA ILE A 72 -11.07 4.87 -10.37
C ILE A 72 -9.88 5.25 -11.26
N LEU A 73 -9.11 4.29 -11.76
CA LEU A 73 -7.98 4.54 -12.66
C LEU A 73 -8.39 4.70 -14.14
N ASN A 74 -9.68 4.53 -14.45
CA ASN A 74 -10.27 4.73 -15.77
C ASN A 74 -10.78 6.15 -15.95
#